data_AF-A0A926VCU9-F1
#
_entry.id   AF-A0A926VCU9-F1
#
_cell.length_a   1.000
_cell.length_b   1.000
_cell.length_c   1.000
_cell.angle_alpha   90.00
_cell.angle_beta   90.00
_cell.angle_gamma   90.00
#
_symmetry.space_group_name_H-M   'P 1'
#
loop_
_entity.id
_entity.type
_entity.pdbx_description
1 polymer ?
#
loop_
_entity_poly.entity_id
_entity_poly.type
_entity_poly.pdbx_seq_one_letter_code
_entity_poly.pdbx_strand_id
1 'polypeptide(L)'
;MMTEEVMVSCQIPQDWKRQIEQIAAQRKKQSAQIIYEAIAQYLGEDIQTVDNRLLALEKEMPTLQKEVTQLNTTVKNLQEKLQAAASIITISYPPSVNLPQNVQKSQPTDYNDDDFPDDEPDEILYGFLEPEDR
;
A
#
# COMPACT_ATOMS: atom_id res chain seq x y z
N MET A 1 47.81 1.31 -20.12
CA MET A 1 47.87 -0.08 -20.65
C MET A 1 46.81 -0.17 -21.73
N MET A 2 47.20 -0.49 -22.97
CA MET A 2 46.22 -0.76 -24.04
C MET A 2 45.77 -2.20 -23.86
N THR A 3 44.50 -2.42 -23.53
CA THR A 3 43.91 -3.77 -23.54
C THR A 3 43.73 -4.17 -25.01
N GLU A 4 44.56 -5.09 -25.49
CA GLU A 4 44.33 -5.73 -26.79
C GLU A 4 42.95 -6.39 -26.79
N GLU A 5 42.11 -6.01 -27.76
CA GLU A 5 40.78 -6.58 -27.93
C GLU A 5 40.93 -7.97 -28.55
N VAL A 6 40.99 -9.00 -27.69
CA VAL A 6 41.11 -10.40 -28.13
C VAL A 6 39.79 -10.83 -28.75
N MET A 7 39.76 -10.95 -30.08
CA MET A 7 38.61 -11.50 -30.80
C MET A 7 38.55 -13.02 -30.67
N VAL A 8 37.55 -13.53 -29.94
CA VAL A 8 37.28 -14.95 -29.80
C VAL A 8 36.06 -15.33 -30.63
N SER A 9 36.22 -16.28 -31.56
CA SER A 9 35.09 -16.89 -32.27
C SER A 9 34.68 -18.19 -31.57
N CYS A 10 33.38 -18.37 -31.33
CA CYS A 10 32.83 -19.60 -30.79
C CYS A 10 31.59 -20.01 -31.58
N GLN A 11 31.34 -21.32 -31.63
CA GLN A 11 30.10 -21.86 -32.17
C GLN A 11 29.16 -22.15 -31.00
N ILE A 12 28.00 -21.52 -31.01
CA ILE A 12 26.93 -21.76 -30.04
C ILE A 12 25.71 -22.36 -30.74
N PRO A 13 24.89 -23.15 -30.03
CA PRO A 13 23.61 -23.61 -30.56
C PRO A 13 22.73 -22.46 -31.07
N GLN A 14 21.97 -22.69 -32.15
CA GLN A 14 21.12 -21.65 -32.75
C GLN A 14 20.07 -21.10 -31.78
N ASP A 15 19.52 -21.95 -30.91
CA ASP A 15 18.53 -21.52 -29.92
C ASP A 15 19.14 -20.55 -28.90
N TRP A 16 20.39 -20.76 -28.51
CA TRP A 16 21.11 -19.83 -27.62
C TRP A 16 21.38 -18.50 -28.30
N LYS A 17 21.78 -18.53 -29.58
CA LYS A 17 21.96 -17.29 -30.36
C LYS A 17 20.66 -16.46 -30.37
N ARG A 18 19.52 -17.11 -30.64
CA ARG A 18 18.21 -16.46 -30.64
C ARG A 18 17.87 -15.85 -29.28
N GLN A 19 18.11 -16.58 -28.19
CA GLN A 19 17.86 -16.09 -26.83
C GLN A 19 18.76 -14.90 -26.48
N ILE A 20 20.04 -14.94 -26.82
CA ILE A 20 20.97 -13.83 -26.59
C ILE A 20 20.52 -12.57 -27.34
N GLU A 21 20.11 -12.72 -28.61
CA GLU A 21 19.58 -11.61 -29.42
C GLU A 21 18.29 -11.03 -28.82
N GLN A 22 17.39 -11.87 -28.30
CA GLN A 22 16.18 -11.41 -27.62
C GLN A 22 16.48 -10.61 -26.35
N ILE A 23 17.39 -11.12 -25.50
CA ILE A 23 17.81 -10.44 -24.28
C ILE A 23 18.52 -9.13 -24.60
N ALA A 24 19.36 -9.12 -25.64
CA ALA A 24 20.03 -7.93 -26.13
C ALA A 24 19.02 -6.86 -26.60
N ALA A 25 18.01 -7.25 -27.37
CA ALA A 25 16.94 -6.36 -27.82
C ALA A 25 16.11 -5.81 -26.64
N GLN A 26 15.72 -6.67 -25.69
CA GLN A 26 14.95 -6.27 -24.51
C GLN A 26 15.72 -5.25 -23.65
N ARG A 27 17.03 -5.45 -23.49
CA ARG A 27 17.90 -4.57 -22.68
C ARG A 27 18.49 -3.40 -23.47
N LYS A 28 18.19 -3.29 -24.78
CA LYS A 28 18.78 -2.29 -25.71
C LYS A 28 20.32 -2.29 -25.67
N LYS A 29 20.93 -3.47 -25.51
CA LYS A 29 22.39 -3.68 -25.50
C LYS A 29 22.82 -4.48 -26.72
N GLN A 30 24.12 -4.49 -27.02
CA GLN A 30 24.67 -5.38 -28.04
C GLN A 30 24.83 -6.81 -27.50
N SER A 31 24.68 -7.81 -28.36
CA SER A 31 24.82 -9.23 -27.99
C SER A 31 26.17 -9.54 -27.33
N ALA A 32 27.26 -8.91 -27.80
CA ALA A 32 28.59 -9.05 -27.21
C ALA A 32 28.63 -8.60 -25.74
N GLN A 33 27.92 -7.53 -25.41
CA GLN A 33 27.87 -7.01 -24.04
C GLN A 33 27.04 -7.92 -23.11
N ILE A 34 25.99 -8.56 -23.64
CA ILE A 34 25.23 -9.59 -22.90
C ILE A 34 26.11 -10.82 -22.64
N ILE A 35 26.89 -11.24 -23.63
CA ILE A 35 27.81 -12.38 -23.49
C ILE A 35 28.89 -12.07 -22.47
N TYR A 36 29.49 -10.88 -22.51
CA TYR A 36 30.46 -10.44 -21.52
C TYR A 36 29.85 -10.40 -20.11
N GLU A 37 28.63 -9.87 -19.98
CA GLU A 37 27.89 -9.82 -18.73
C GLU A 37 27.68 -11.22 -18.15
N ALA A 38 27.24 -12.17 -18.99
CA ALA A 38 27.01 -13.55 -18.59
C ALA A 38 28.30 -14.29 -18.22
N ILE A 39 29.39 -14.09 -18.97
CA ILE A 39 30.70 -14.71 -18.68
C ILE A 39 31.24 -14.19 -17.36
N ALA A 40 31.22 -12.88 -17.14
CA ALA A 40 31.67 -12.30 -15.89
C ALA A 40 30.83 -12.78 -14.69
N GLN A 41 29.50 -12.81 -14.82
CA GLN A 41 28.62 -13.40 -13.80
C GLN A 41 28.97 -14.86 -13.51
N TYR A 42 29.24 -15.68 -14.53
CA TYR A 42 29.66 -17.06 -14.36
C TYR A 42 31.02 -17.19 -13.64
N LEU A 43 31.95 -16.27 -13.91
CA LEU A 43 33.26 -16.21 -13.26
C LEU A 43 33.22 -15.57 -11.86
N GLY A 44 32.06 -15.10 -11.41
CA GLY A 44 31.90 -14.41 -10.12
C GLY A 44 32.46 -12.99 -10.13
N GLU A 45 32.74 -12.42 -11.31
CA GLU A 45 33.01 -11.01 -11.46
C GLU A 45 31.69 -10.25 -11.35
N ASP A 46 31.50 -9.52 -10.26
CA ASP A 46 30.36 -8.65 -10.04
C ASP A 46 30.45 -7.45 -11.00
N ILE A 47 30.00 -7.66 -12.23
CA ILE A 47 29.60 -6.52 -13.06
C ILE A 47 28.37 -5.99 -12.36
N GLN A 48 28.54 -4.87 -11.65
CA GLN A 48 27.50 -4.10 -10.98
C GLN A 48 26.33 -3.79 -11.92
N THR A 49 25.52 -4.81 -12.12
CA THR A 49 24.19 -4.79 -12.67
C THR A 49 23.28 -4.97 -11.47
N VAL A 50 23.51 -4.12 -10.47
CA VAL A 50 22.53 -3.88 -9.43
C VAL A 50 21.29 -3.44 -10.18
N ASP A 51 20.34 -4.35 -10.29
CA ASP A 51 19.09 -4.16 -10.98
C ASP A 51 18.51 -2.84 -10.45
N ASN A 52 18.40 -1.81 -11.29
CA ASN A 52 18.00 -0.46 -10.85
C ASN A 52 16.66 -0.50 -10.06
N ARG A 53 15.87 -1.55 -10.30
CA ARG A 53 14.65 -1.87 -9.56
C ARG A 53 14.92 -2.30 -8.12
N LEU A 54 15.95 -3.12 -7.88
CA LEU A 54 16.39 -3.51 -6.54
C LEU A 54 16.86 -2.28 -5.75
N LEU A 55 17.69 -1.43 -6.37
CA LEU A 55 18.15 -0.16 -5.78
C LEU A 55 16.98 0.80 -5.47
N ALA A 56 15.99 0.88 -6.36
CA ALA A 56 14.78 1.67 -6.12
C ALA A 56 13.96 1.10 -4.95
N LEU A 57 13.76 -0.22 -4.91
CA LEU A 57 13.06 -0.91 -3.83
C LEU A 57 13.76 -0.75 -2.47
N GLU A 58 15.09 -0.85 -2.44
CA GLU A 58 15.90 -0.62 -1.24
C GLU A 58 15.75 0.81 -0.70
N LYS A 59 15.50 1.79 -1.58
CA LYS A 59 15.26 3.18 -1.19
C LYS A 59 13.82 3.43 -0.73
N GLU A 60 12.85 2.77 -1.34
CA GLU A 60 11.43 2.94 -1.03
C GLU A 60 11.03 2.26 0.28
N MET A 61 11.57 1.08 0.59
CA MET A 61 11.28 0.33 1.81
C MET A 61 11.47 1.14 3.12
N PRO A 62 12.60 1.83 3.38
CA PRO A 62 12.77 2.62 4.60
C PRO A 62 11.84 3.84 4.64
N THR A 63 11.49 4.40 3.49
CA THR A 63 10.56 5.53 3.39
C THR A 63 9.16 5.08 3.81
N LEU A 64 8.68 3.96 3.26
CA LEU A 64 7.39 3.39 3.60
C LEU A 64 7.33 2.97 5.08
N GLN A 65 8.41 2.38 5.61
CA GLN A 65 8.49 2.01 7.02
C GLN A 65 8.35 3.24 7.93
N LYS A 66 9.01 4.35 7.58
CA LYS A 66 8.91 5.62 8.32
C LYS A 66 7.47 6.15 8.31
N GLU A 67 6.82 6.17 7.15
CA GLU A 67 5.44 6.65 7.00
C GLU A 67 4.46 5.80 7.83
N VAL A 68 4.57 4.47 7.76
CA VAL A 68 3.74 3.56 8.58
C VAL A 68 3.94 3.81 10.08
N THR A 69 5.18 4.04 10.50
CA THR A 69 5.48 4.30 11.93
C THR A 69 4.90 5.64 12.38
N GLN A 70 4.98 6.66 11.53
CA GLN A 70 4.41 7.99 11.78
C GLN A 70 2.87 7.94 11.83
N LEU A 71 2.25 7.20 10.92
CA LEU A 71 0.81 7.01 10.90
C LEU A 71 0.33 6.28 12.16
N ASN A 72 0.99 5.19 12.55
CA ASN A 72 0.66 4.43 13.76
C ASN A 72 0.74 5.32 15.02
N THR A 73 1.77 6.16 15.11
CA THR A 73 1.91 7.14 16.20
C THR A 73 0.75 8.15 16.21
N THR A 74 0.36 8.63 15.03
CA THR A 74 -0.75 9.59 14.90
C THR A 74 -2.08 8.98 15.32
N VAL A 75 -2.36 7.74 14.90
CA VAL A 75 -3.56 7.00 15.27
C VAL A 75 -3.63 6.78 16.78
N LYS A 76 -2.52 6.35 17.41
CA LYS A 76 -2.47 6.18 18.88
C LYS A 76 -2.76 7.49 19.61
N ASN A 77 -2.12 8.59 19.19
CA ASN A 77 -2.37 9.90 19.78
C ASN A 77 -3.83 10.36 19.63
N LEU A 78 -4.46 10.10 18.48
CA LEU A 78 -5.87 10.42 18.28
C LEU A 78 -6.78 9.56 19.16
N GLN A 79 -6.47 8.27 19.30
CA GLN A 79 -7.22 7.36 20.16
C GLN A 79 -7.14 7.77 21.63
N GLU A 80 -5.96 8.16 22.12
CA GLU A 80 -5.78 8.69 23.48
C GLU A 80 -6.57 9.99 23.69
N LYS A 81 -6.54 10.91 22.72
CA LYS A 81 -7.31 12.16 22.79
C LYS A 81 -8.82 11.91 22.82
N LEU A 82 -9.31 10.98 22.01
CA LEU A 82 -10.73 10.60 22.01
C LEU A 82 -11.15 9.98 23.34
N GLN A 83 -10.31 9.12 23.92
CA GLN A 83 -10.58 8.53 25.24
C GLN A 83 -10.58 9.59 26.36
N ALA A 84 -9.66 10.55 26.31
CA ALA A 84 -9.63 11.68 27.25
C ALA A 84 -10.88 12.57 27.10
N ALA A 85 -11.28 12.88 25.87
CA ALA A 85 -12.49 13.67 25.59
C ALA A 85 -13.77 12.96 26.07
N ALA A 86 -13.90 11.64 25.83
CA ALA A 86 -15.02 10.85 26.30
C ALA A 86 -15.11 10.80 27.84
N SER A 87 -13.96 10.82 28.53
CA SER A 87 -13.89 10.85 29.99
C SER A 87 -14.35 12.19 30.59
N ILE A 88 -14.22 13.30 29.85
CA ILE A 88 -14.67 14.62 30.32
C ILE A 88 -16.19 14.77 30.19
N ILE A 89 -16.78 14.23 29.11
CA ILE A 89 -18.23 14.29 28.87
C ILE A 89 -19.01 13.50 29.93
N THR A 90 -18.45 12.41 30.44
CA THR A 90 -19.06 11.61 31.50
C THR A 90 -19.03 12.25 32.89
N ILE A 91 -18.20 13.28 33.12
CA ILE A 91 -18.10 14.00 34.40
C ILE A 91 -19.06 15.21 34.45
N SER A 92 -19.64 15.64 33.33
CA SER A 92 -20.39 16.91 33.23
C SER A 92 -21.92 16.81 33.40
N TYR A 93 -22.47 15.67 33.85
CA TYR A 93 -23.88 15.61 34.25
C TYR A 93 -24.03 15.81 35.76
N PRO A 94 -24.68 16.88 36.25
CA PRO A 94 -25.01 17.01 37.67
C PRO A 94 -26.13 16.02 38.06
N PRO A 95 -26.09 15.39 39.25
CA PRO A 95 -27.15 14.51 39.71
C PRO A 95 -28.27 15.33 40.35
N SER A 96 -29.36 15.52 39.62
CA SER A 96 -30.68 15.90 40.13
C SER A 96 -31.65 15.49 39.02
N VAL A 97 -32.59 14.57 39.20
CA VAL A 97 -33.75 14.65 40.09
C VAL A 97 -34.29 13.23 40.35
N ASN A 98 -34.72 12.98 41.60
CA ASN A 98 -35.46 11.80 42.03
C ASN A 98 -36.66 11.48 41.14
N LEU A 99 -36.82 10.22 40.71
CA LEU A 99 -38.10 9.61 40.36
C LEU A 99 -38.14 8.17 40.92
N PRO A 100 -39.24 7.74 41.56
CA PRO A 100 -39.26 6.51 42.35
C PRO A 100 -39.27 5.26 41.46
N GLN A 101 -38.39 4.31 41.78
CA GLN A 101 -38.51 2.94 41.28
C GLN A 101 -39.74 2.27 41.92
N ASN A 102 -40.72 1.90 41.10
CA ASN A 102 -41.66 0.84 41.45
C ASN A 102 -41.83 -0.14 40.29
N VAL A 103 -41.02 -1.20 40.36
CA VAL A 103 -41.26 -2.61 40.02
C VAL A 103 -42.15 -2.97 38.82
N GLN A 104 -41.48 -3.53 37.80
CA GLN A 104 -41.85 -4.62 36.89
C GLN A 104 -43.26 -5.25 36.94
N LYS A 105 -43.95 -5.24 35.79
CA LYS A 105 -44.75 -6.30 35.12
C LYS A 105 -45.51 -5.61 33.97
N SER A 106 -45.72 -6.12 32.75
CA SER A 106 -45.75 -7.47 32.20
C SER A 106 -46.08 -7.37 30.70
N GLN A 107 -45.33 -8.07 29.84
CA GLN A 107 -45.75 -8.73 28.58
C GLN A 107 -46.54 -7.93 27.47
N PRO A 108 -46.71 -8.49 26.26
CA PRO A 108 -46.49 -7.78 24.99
C PRO A 108 -47.80 -7.29 24.33
N THR A 109 -47.71 -6.25 23.50
CA THR A 109 -48.77 -5.92 22.53
C THR A 109 -48.15 -5.47 21.20
N ASP A 110 -48.26 -6.38 20.25
CA ASP A 110 -48.61 -6.16 18.85
C ASP A 110 -49.62 -5.00 18.70
N TYR A 111 -49.36 -4.04 17.80
CA TYR A 111 -50.32 -3.34 16.93
C TYR A 111 -49.60 -2.23 16.13
N ASN A 112 -49.81 -2.33 14.81
CA ASN A 112 -49.63 -1.35 13.73
C ASN A 112 -49.88 0.11 14.14
N ASP A 113 -49.12 1.07 13.60
CA ASP A 113 -49.47 1.86 12.41
C ASP A 113 -48.46 3.01 12.24
N ASP A 114 -48.07 3.27 10.99
CA ASP A 114 -47.64 4.55 10.43
C ASP A 114 -46.80 5.52 11.29
N ASP A 115 -45.47 5.33 11.32
CA ASP A 115 -44.47 6.42 11.32
C ASP A 115 -43.05 5.81 11.29
N PHE A 116 -42.71 5.09 10.22
CA PHE A 116 -41.29 5.00 9.84
C PHE A 116 -40.89 6.42 9.43
N PRO A 117 -39.92 7.08 10.09
CA PRO A 117 -39.30 8.22 9.45
C PRO A 117 -38.64 7.69 8.17
N ASP A 118 -39.12 8.17 7.03
CA ASP A 118 -38.42 8.12 5.75
C ASP A 118 -37.07 8.83 5.95
N ASP A 119 -36.08 8.09 6.46
CA ASP A 119 -34.69 8.50 6.51
C ASP A 119 -34.18 8.38 5.07
N GLU A 120 -34.51 9.37 4.24
CA GLU A 120 -33.88 9.56 2.94
C GLU A 120 -32.36 9.57 3.15
N PRO A 121 -31.58 8.77 2.40
CA PRO A 121 -30.15 8.73 2.59
C PRO A 121 -29.55 10.11 2.32
N ASP A 122 -28.84 10.67 3.30
CA ASP A 122 -28.17 11.96 3.20
C ASP A 122 -27.37 12.09 1.89
N GLU A 123 -27.63 13.15 1.14
CA GLU A 123 -27.07 13.48 -0.19
C GLU A 123 -25.56 13.81 -0.19
N ILE A 124 -24.75 13.15 0.63
CA ILE A 124 -23.34 13.49 0.81
C ILE A 124 -22.41 12.87 -0.25
N LEU A 125 -22.97 12.19 -1.27
CA LEU A 125 -22.18 11.48 -2.29
C LEU A 125 -22.05 12.20 -3.63
N TYR A 126 -22.69 13.36 -3.86
CA TYR A 126 -22.52 14.11 -5.12
C TYR A 126 -21.32 15.08 -5.10
N GLY A 127 -20.69 15.27 -3.93
CA GLY A 127 -19.50 16.13 -3.78
C GLY A 127 -18.20 15.50 -4.30
N PHE A 128 -18.21 14.21 -4.62
CA PHE A 128 -17.02 13.44 -5.01
C PHE A 128 -17.02 13.01 -6.48
N LEU A 129 -18.11 13.24 -7.23
CA LEU A 129 -18.14 12.96 -8.66
C LEU A 129 -17.54 14.11 -9.45
N GLU A 130 -16.72 13.75 -10.43
CA GLU A 130 -16.19 14.68 -11.42
C GLU A 130 -17.37 15.32 -12.19
N PRO A 131 -17.23 16.56 -12.71
CA PRO A 131 -18.35 17.31 -13.31
C PRO A 131 -19.05 16.59 -14.47
N GLU A 132 -18.38 15.63 -15.09
CA GLU A 132 -18.84 14.84 -16.23
C GLU A 132 -19.75 13.67 -15.81
N ASP A 133 -19.71 13.28 -14.54
CA ASP A 133 -20.50 12.18 -13.96
C ASP A 133 -21.58 12.68 -12.98
N ARG A 134 -21.86 13.99 -12.98
CA ARG A 134 -23.00 14.60 -12.27
C ARG A 134 -24.31 14.47 -13.04
#